data_AF-A0A835KDT7-F1
#
_entry.id   AF-A0A835KDT7-F1
#
_cell.length_a   1.000
_cell.length_b   1.000
_cell.length_c   1.000
_cell.angle_alpha   90.00
_cell.angle_beta   90.00
_cell.angle_gamma   90.00
#
_symmetry.space_group_name_H-M   'P 1'
#
loop_
_entity.id
_entity.type
_entity.pdbx_description
1 polymer ?
#
loop_
_entity_poly.entity_id
_entity_poly.type
_entity_poly.pdbx_seq_one_letter_code
_entity_poly.pdbx_strand_id
1 'polypeptide(L)'
;MQQAGPGYVSVATRMLSQRTAALEQDAENLQKKLGGCLRENQNLQEELAEAYRVKSQLAELHGAELSKNKDLEKQVRFFQSSVAQAFAERDSSLMQCEKAKEREEAVLKKFADFEERTREYQSAIDDQKHLNDDLQRKLAELKVQTESSLKVILKFYDLRCRDCECPSDITFEEKCSILLDDSADNWSFSSDGGTSTLKYIASLEEERESLKAKMAKLQSNLRMGLEIEQHLQRNARILEKRQALYDGFLRNGLSKLQTFYKCQRAEIVKVLEEESSRLSKVVAEIQDKLNEICINTEVSEHPVDVVQCCDSSCKDVHVTTDISPRTCSSNDPPVDADSISFDVSKALAQALQEKMEALMLFSQEQERYLLEKQRDQIVIEDLRKNLSQVKDEKVKILMELAKLKEEQLNGSSAVKEHRDTSDSSKVTPGHDQQGMLKTMLKKTSLRHWMRKESNNIGHGSSDGNDHTVCKEHLVDIARLRIENATLLEGVGTVERLTSSVHRLHIVLLKAYDDVKSAGSLESTFEALSSLITEANLMKTALSVVLPVSWSGDSSDAITYEALCDPSDSPKSKSDKVDALSSVGMEMVELLIFAAEVLKESFLMKK
;
A
#
# COMPACT_ATOMS: atom_id res chain seq x y z
N MET A 1 21.12 145.98 12.21
CA MET A 1 19.73 146.05 11.71
C MET A 1 19.72 146.72 10.34
N GLN A 2 19.53 145.95 9.27
CA GLN A 2 18.63 146.32 8.17
C GLN A 2 17.82 145.05 7.91
N GLN A 3 16.51 145.17 8.09
CA GLN A 3 15.55 144.06 8.13
C GLN A 3 15.48 143.38 6.77
N ALA A 4 15.81 142.09 6.71
CA ALA A 4 15.31 141.25 5.63
C ALA A 4 13.77 141.21 5.74
N GLY A 5 13.08 141.60 4.67
CA GLY A 5 11.63 141.76 4.68
C GLY A 5 10.86 140.46 4.98
N PRO A 6 9.56 140.56 5.35
CA PRO A 6 8.73 139.44 5.84
C PRO A 6 8.65 138.22 4.89
N GLY A 7 8.91 138.40 3.59
CA GLY A 7 8.85 137.33 2.59
C GLY A 7 10.02 136.34 2.59
N TYR A 8 11.25 136.77 2.88
CA TYR A 8 12.43 135.88 2.80
C TYR A 8 12.44 134.80 3.89
N VAL A 9 12.07 135.20 5.12
CA VAL A 9 11.93 134.28 6.26
C VAL A 9 10.87 133.22 5.96
N SER A 10 9.74 133.59 5.34
CA SER A 10 8.65 132.64 5.03
C SER A 10 9.04 131.57 4.00
N VAL A 11 9.85 131.91 2.99
CA VAL A 11 10.33 130.97 1.96
C VAL A 11 11.39 130.03 2.52
N ALA A 12 12.35 130.56 3.30
CA ALA A 12 13.35 129.75 3.98
C ALA A 12 12.71 128.74 4.95
N THR A 13 11.70 129.16 5.71
CA THR A 13 10.94 128.27 6.61
C THR A 13 10.18 127.19 5.82
N ARG A 14 9.54 127.53 4.70
CA ARG A 14 8.84 126.53 3.86
C ARG A 14 9.80 125.48 3.29
N MET A 15 10.95 125.90 2.76
CA MET A 15 11.98 124.98 2.26
C MET A 15 12.55 124.10 3.39
N LEU A 16 12.77 124.69 4.57
CA LEU A 16 13.22 123.95 5.75
C LEU A 16 12.18 122.89 6.14
N SER A 17 10.90 123.25 6.26
CA SER A 17 9.83 122.31 6.60
C SER A 17 9.66 121.19 5.56
N GLN A 18 9.76 121.50 4.26
CA GLN A 18 9.68 120.49 3.21
C GLN A 18 10.88 119.53 3.25
N ARG A 19 12.09 120.05 3.49
CA ARG A 19 13.30 119.24 3.67
C ARG A 19 13.19 118.37 4.93
N THR A 20 12.67 118.91 6.03
CA THR A 20 12.42 118.15 7.27
C THR A 20 11.42 117.03 7.03
N ALA A 21 10.28 117.29 6.36
CA ALA A 21 9.28 116.27 6.04
C ALA A 21 9.82 115.18 5.11
N ALA A 22 10.63 115.53 4.10
CA ALA A 22 11.28 114.55 3.23
C ALA A 22 12.28 113.68 4.01
N LEU A 23 13.07 114.27 4.92
CA LEU A 23 13.98 113.53 5.79
C LEU A 23 13.26 112.65 6.81
N GLU A 24 12.11 113.10 7.34
CA GLU A 24 11.25 112.29 8.21
C GLU A 24 10.67 111.09 7.46
N GLN A 25 10.18 111.30 6.23
CA GLN A 25 9.69 110.21 5.39
C GLN A 25 10.80 109.20 5.04
N ASP A 26 12.00 109.68 4.72
CA ASP A 26 13.16 108.82 4.48
C ASP A 26 13.58 108.07 5.76
N ALA A 27 13.53 108.72 6.92
CA ALA A 27 13.78 108.09 8.21
C ALA A 27 12.75 106.99 8.52
N GLU A 28 11.46 107.24 8.29
CA GLU A 28 10.38 106.26 8.44
C GLU A 28 10.55 105.08 7.47
N ASN A 29 10.89 105.37 6.21
CA ASN A 29 11.16 104.33 5.20
C ASN A 29 12.36 103.45 5.58
N LEU A 30 13.44 104.05 6.08
CA LEU A 30 14.61 103.33 6.57
C LEU A 30 14.29 102.51 7.82
N GLN A 31 13.49 103.04 8.74
CA GLN A 31 13.04 102.32 9.93
C GLN A 31 12.18 101.10 9.56
N LYS A 32 11.29 101.23 8.57
CA LYS A 32 10.49 100.11 8.06
C LYS A 32 11.35 99.04 7.39
N LYS A 33 12.35 99.45 6.58
CA LYS A 33 13.32 98.53 5.97
C LYS A 33 14.17 97.83 7.03
N LEU A 34 14.62 98.55 8.06
CA LEU A 34 15.35 97.98 9.19
C LEU A 34 14.51 96.96 9.94
N GLY A 35 13.23 97.25 10.23
CA GLY A 35 12.30 96.31 10.83
C GLY A 35 12.00 95.08 9.94
N GLY A 36 12.00 95.23 8.62
CA GLY A 36 11.96 94.12 7.67
C GLY A 36 13.20 93.23 7.76
N CYS A 37 14.38 93.85 7.66
CA CYS A 37 15.67 93.17 7.74
C CYS A 37 15.89 92.43 9.08
N LEU A 38 15.43 93.01 10.20
CA LEU A 38 15.52 92.36 11.51
C LEU A 38 14.65 91.10 11.61
N ARG A 39 13.43 91.13 11.05
CA ARG A 39 12.56 89.95 11.00
C ARG A 39 13.11 88.85 10.10
N GLU A 40 13.62 89.22 8.92
CA GLU A 40 14.29 88.27 8.03
C GLU A 40 15.51 87.63 8.69
N ASN A 41 16.32 88.41 9.41
CA ASN A 41 17.46 87.89 10.16
C ASN A 41 17.00 86.90 11.26
N GLN A 42 15.92 87.20 11.98
CA GLN A 42 15.35 86.29 12.97
C GLN A 42 14.86 84.98 12.32
N ASN A 43 14.14 85.06 11.19
CA ASN A 43 13.69 83.88 10.45
C ASN A 43 14.88 83.01 9.98
N LEU A 44 15.94 83.64 9.46
CA LEU A 44 17.16 82.91 9.05
C LEU A 44 17.86 82.25 10.23
N GLN A 45 17.84 82.85 11.42
CA GLN A 45 18.36 82.23 12.64
C GLN A 45 17.54 81.01 13.06
N GLU A 46 16.21 81.09 12.96
CA GLU A 46 15.31 79.96 13.23
C GLU A 46 15.51 78.82 12.21
N GLU A 47 15.60 79.15 10.91
CA GLU A 47 15.91 78.17 9.85
C GLU A 47 17.28 77.51 10.06
N LEU A 48 18.30 78.28 10.46
CA LEU A 48 19.63 77.74 10.76
C LEU A 48 19.60 76.80 11.96
N ALA A 49 18.89 77.17 13.04
CA ALA A 49 18.73 76.34 14.22
C ALA A 49 18.03 75.01 13.87
N GLU A 50 16.98 75.08 13.04
CA GLU A 50 16.26 73.90 12.57
C GLU A 50 17.14 73.02 11.66
N ALA A 51 17.93 73.62 10.77
CA ALA A 51 18.88 72.87 9.93
C ALA A 51 19.92 72.11 10.78
N TYR A 52 20.43 72.72 11.86
CA TYR A 52 21.32 72.02 12.79
C TYR A 52 20.61 70.91 13.57
N ARG A 53 19.35 71.11 13.95
CA ARG A 53 18.53 70.08 14.61
C ARG A 53 18.34 68.86 13.70
N VAL A 54 17.93 69.07 12.46
CA VAL A 54 17.78 68.02 11.45
C VAL A 54 19.11 67.31 11.18
N LYS A 55 20.23 68.05 11.08
CA LYS A 55 21.56 67.47 10.91
C LYS A 55 21.93 66.52 12.06
N SER A 56 21.63 66.90 13.31
CA SER A 56 21.88 66.06 14.48
C SER A 56 21.05 64.77 14.43
N GLN A 57 19.74 64.89 14.15
CA GLN A 57 18.86 63.74 14.02
C GLN A 57 19.30 62.78 12.91
N LEU A 58 19.75 63.30 11.77
CA LEU A 58 20.25 62.48 10.68
C LEU A 58 21.53 61.72 11.07
N ALA A 59 22.44 62.36 11.83
CA ALA A 59 23.65 61.71 12.31
C ALA A 59 23.33 60.57 13.31
N GLU A 60 22.37 60.79 14.21
CA GLU A 60 21.88 59.76 15.15
C GLU A 60 21.22 58.58 14.43
N LEU A 61 20.33 58.86 13.47
CA LEU A 61 19.68 57.82 12.65
C LEU A 61 20.70 57.02 11.84
N HIS A 62 21.68 57.69 11.22
CA HIS A 62 22.75 57.00 10.49
C HIS A 62 23.61 56.13 11.41
N GLY A 63 23.92 56.61 12.63
CA GLY A 63 24.63 55.84 13.64
C GLY A 63 23.86 54.59 14.08
N ALA A 64 22.54 54.73 14.32
CA ALA A 64 21.67 53.62 14.69
C ALA A 64 21.58 52.57 13.56
N GLU A 65 21.40 53.00 12.31
CA GLU A 65 21.33 52.09 11.17
C GLU A 65 22.66 51.37 10.92
N LEU A 66 23.79 52.06 11.08
CA LEU A 66 25.11 51.42 11.01
C LEU A 66 25.31 50.37 12.11
N SER A 67 24.84 50.63 13.34
CA SER A 67 24.92 49.65 14.42
C SER A 67 24.05 48.43 14.12
N LYS A 68 22.82 48.64 13.67
CA LYS A 68 21.90 47.57 13.26
C LYS A 68 22.48 46.73 12.12
N ASN A 69 23.09 47.37 11.12
CA ASN A 69 23.72 46.67 10.00
C ASN A 69 24.90 45.80 10.46
N LYS A 70 25.72 46.29 11.40
CA LYS A 70 26.80 45.48 12.01
C LYS A 70 26.27 44.25 12.75
N ASP A 71 25.14 44.38 13.44
CA ASP A 71 24.55 43.24 14.16
C ASP A 71 23.91 42.22 13.21
N LEU A 72 23.27 42.68 12.13
CA LEU A 72 22.81 41.81 11.05
C LEU A 72 23.98 41.08 10.37
N GLU A 73 25.10 41.76 10.13
CA GLU A 73 26.29 41.13 9.56
C GLU A 73 26.84 40.02 10.46
N LYS A 74 26.88 40.24 11.79
CA LYS A 74 27.27 39.20 12.76
C LYS A 74 26.32 37.99 12.70
N GLN A 75 25.01 38.22 12.63
CA GLN A 75 24.02 37.15 12.52
C GLN A 75 24.22 36.35 11.22
N VAL A 76 24.42 37.04 10.09
CA VAL A 76 24.68 36.38 8.80
C VAL A 76 25.94 35.51 8.87
N ARG A 77 27.04 36.03 9.46
CA ARG A 77 28.28 35.25 9.63
C ARG A 77 28.09 34.06 10.57
N PHE A 78 27.29 34.21 11.61
CA PHE A 78 26.92 33.10 12.51
C PHE A 78 26.18 32.01 11.73
N PHE A 79 25.13 32.36 10.98
CA PHE A 79 24.39 31.40 10.16
C PHE A 79 25.27 30.72 9.11
N GLN A 80 26.14 31.47 8.44
CA GLN A 80 27.10 30.90 7.48
C GLN A 80 28.03 29.87 8.16
N SER A 81 28.52 30.17 9.36
CA SER A 81 29.40 29.26 10.12
C SER A 81 28.66 28.02 10.58
N SER A 82 27.43 28.17 11.10
CA SER A 82 26.59 27.04 11.52
C SER A 82 26.23 26.13 10.34
N VAL A 83 25.89 26.70 9.18
CA VAL A 83 25.60 25.94 7.96
C VAL A 83 26.84 25.20 7.47
N ALA A 84 28.01 25.85 7.46
CA ALA A 84 29.26 25.19 7.09
C ALA A 84 29.61 24.03 8.03
N GLN A 85 29.41 24.20 9.35
CA GLN A 85 29.61 23.14 10.33
C GLN A 85 28.65 21.96 10.10
N ALA A 86 27.36 22.24 9.88
CA ALA A 86 26.37 21.19 9.61
C ALA A 86 26.72 20.37 8.35
N PHE A 87 27.24 21.01 7.30
CA PHE A 87 27.73 20.30 6.12
C PHE A 87 28.96 19.45 6.41
N ALA A 88 29.93 19.94 7.19
CA ALA A 88 31.09 19.16 7.58
C ALA A 88 30.72 17.93 8.44
N GLU A 89 29.76 18.09 9.36
CA GLU A 89 29.24 16.98 10.18
C GLU A 89 28.49 15.95 9.35
N ARG A 90 27.67 16.40 8.39
CA ARG A 90 27.00 15.54 7.42
C ARG A 90 28.00 14.74 6.59
N ASP A 91 29.01 15.40 6.05
CA ASP A 91 30.00 14.77 5.17
C ASP A 91 30.87 13.76 5.95
N SER A 92 31.24 14.08 7.19
CA SER A 92 31.90 13.15 8.12
C SER A 92 31.03 11.92 8.41
N SER A 93 29.74 12.13 8.68
CA SER A 93 28.79 11.04 8.92
C SER A 93 28.57 10.16 7.69
N LEU A 94 28.52 10.77 6.50
CA LEU A 94 28.40 10.08 5.23
C LEU A 94 29.62 9.18 4.96
N MET A 95 30.83 9.70 5.15
CA MET A 95 32.06 8.90 5.02
C MET A 95 32.09 7.71 6.00
N GLN A 96 31.65 7.92 7.24
CA GLN A 96 31.55 6.83 8.22
C GLN A 96 30.53 5.78 7.80
N CYS A 97 29.39 6.19 7.21
CA CYS A 97 28.37 5.31 6.67
C CYS A 97 28.91 4.48 5.50
N GLU A 98 29.63 5.10 4.55
CA GLU A 98 30.27 4.40 3.43
C GLU A 98 31.28 3.35 3.93
N LYS A 99 32.15 3.73 4.89
CA LYS A 99 33.10 2.80 5.50
C LYS A 99 32.41 1.67 6.27
N ALA A 100 31.24 1.91 6.86
CA ALA A 100 30.46 0.86 7.51
C ALA A 100 29.88 -0.11 6.47
N LYS A 101 29.35 0.42 5.37
CA LYS A 101 28.83 -0.36 4.24
C LYS A 101 29.91 -1.24 3.59
N GLU A 102 31.11 -0.71 3.36
CA GLU A 102 32.23 -1.51 2.84
C GLU A 102 32.58 -2.70 3.76
N ARG A 103 32.53 -2.51 5.08
CA ARG A 103 32.77 -3.59 6.04
C ARG A 103 31.63 -4.62 6.03
N GLU A 104 30.38 -4.17 5.91
CA GLU A 104 29.22 -5.04 5.77
C GLU A 104 29.34 -5.91 4.52
N GLU A 105 29.64 -5.32 3.36
CA GLU A 105 29.86 -6.04 2.09
C GLU A 105 31.00 -7.07 2.21
N ALA A 106 32.09 -6.72 2.89
CA ALA A 106 33.19 -7.66 3.16
C ALA A 106 32.77 -8.83 4.06
N VAL A 107 31.88 -8.60 5.04
CA VAL A 107 31.33 -9.66 5.90
C VAL A 107 30.34 -10.54 5.13
N LEU A 108 29.48 -9.96 4.29
CA LEU A 108 28.55 -10.70 3.43
C LEU A 108 29.29 -11.64 2.48
N LYS A 109 30.41 -11.19 1.89
CA LYS A 109 31.25 -12.05 1.05
C LYS A 109 31.79 -13.25 1.83
N LYS A 110 32.31 -13.02 3.05
CA LYS A 110 32.78 -14.12 3.91
C LYS A 110 31.64 -15.08 4.29
N PHE A 111 30.44 -14.58 4.51
CA PHE A 111 29.28 -15.40 4.82
C PHE A 111 28.89 -16.30 3.64
N ALA A 112 28.92 -15.78 2.41
CA ALA A 112 28.74 -16.58 1.20
C ALA A 112 29.77 -17.71 1.10
N ASP A 113 31.05 -17.42 1.39
CA ASP A 113 32.12 -18.44 1.41
C ASP A 113 31.91 -19.52 2.51
N PHE A 114 31.25 -19.16 3.62
CA PHE A 114 30.87 -20.12 4.67
C PHE A 114 29.65 -20.96 4.27
N GLU A 115 28.66 -20.36 3.63
CA GLU A 115 27.49 -21.07 3.12
C GLU A 115 27.87 -22.09 2.05
N GLU A 116 28.76 -21.73 1.13
CA GLU A 116 29.27 -22.63 0.10
C GLU A 116 29.98 -23.84 0.71
N ARG A 117 30.93 -23.61 1.63
CA ARG A 117 31.61 -24.69 2.36
C ARG A 117 30.65 -25.58 3.14
N THR A 118 29.60 -25.00 3.72
CA THR A 118 28.58 -25.78 4.43
C THR A 118 27.82 -26.69 3.47
N ARG A 119 27.50 -26.20 2.26
CA ARG A 119 26.85 -26.98 1.21
C ARG A 119 27.75 -28.11 0.71
N GLU A 120 29.05 -27.86 0.54
CA GLU A 120 30.03 -28.88 0.17
C GLU A 120 30.13 -29.97 1.24
N TYR A 121 30.25 -29.61 2.52
CA TYR A 121 30.29 -30.59 3.61
C TYR A 121 28.99 -31.39 3.71
N GLN A 122 27.84 -30.76 3.50
CA GLN A 122 26.55 -31.45 3.50
C GLN A 122 26.48 -32.47 2.35
N SER A 123 26.92 -32.10 1.16
CA SER A 123 27.02 -33.02 0.01
C SER A 123 27.91 -34.22 0.33
N ALA A 124 29.11 -33.97 0.89
CA ALA A 124 30.05 -35.03 1.24
C ALA A 124 29.49 -35.99 2.31
N ILE A 125 28.73 -35.46 3.28
CA ILE A 125 28.05 -36.28 4.30
C ILE A 125 26.99 -37.17 3.64
N ASP A 126 26.22 -36.64 2.71
CA ASP A 126 25.15 -37.39 2.05
C ASP A 126 25.72 -38.45 1.10
N ASP A 127 26.80 -38.15 0.39
CA ASP A 127 27.56 -39.15 -0.40
C ASP A 127 28.10 -40.29 0.48
N GLN A 128 28.65 -39.94 1.66
CA GLN A 128 29.15 -40.93 2.61
C GLN A 128 28.03 -41.80 3.20
N LYS A 129 26.84 -41.23 3.45
CA LYS A 129 25.66 -42.01 3.88
C LYS A 129 25.23 -42.99 2.80
N HIS A 130 25.14 -42.54 1.54
CA HIS A 130 24.81 -43.42 0.42
C HIS A 130 25.79 -44.58 0.28
N LEU A 131 27.10 -44.31 0.41
CA LEU A 131 28.11 -45.37 0.39
C LEU A 131 27.95 -46.35 1.56
N ASN A 132 27.62 -45.86 2.76
CA ASN A 132 27.41 -46.70 3.93
C ASN A 132 26.16 -47.59 3.76
N ASP A 133 25.06 -47.02 3.26
CA ASP A 133 23.82 -47.75 2.97
C ASP A 133 24.05 -48.86 1.91
N ASP A 134 24.86 -48.56 0.89
CA ASP A 134 25.26 -49.53 -0.13
C ASP A 134 26.12 -50.66 0.44
N LEU A 135 27.07 -50.34 1.32
CA LEU A 135 27.89 -51.34 2.00
C LEU A 135 27.07 -52.21 2.95
N GLN A 136 26.14 -51.62 3.70
CA GLN A 136 25.21 -52.37 4.57
C GLN A 136 24.33 -53.31 3.76
N ARG A 137 23.84 -52.87 2.59
CA ARG A 137 23.05 -53.71 1.69
C ARG A 137 23.86 -54.91 1.18
N LYS A 138 25.09 -54.67 0.71
CA LYS A 138 26.00 -55.74 0.26
C LYS A 138 26.35 -56.72 1.38
N LEU A 139 26.56 -56.22 2.59
CA LEU A 139 26.83 -57.06 3.76
C LEU A 139 25.63 -57.94 4.11
N ALA A 140 24.41 -57.40 4.05
CA ALA A 140 23.19 -58.18 4.27
C ALA A 140 22.99 -59.25 3.19
N GLU A 141 23.23 -58.92 1.92
CA GLU A 141 23.15 -59.86 0.80
C GLU A 141 24.17 -61.00 0.94
N LEU A 142 25.44 -60.68 1.22
CA LEU A 142 26.48 -61.67 1.47
C LEU A 142 26.13 -62.57 2.67
N LYS A 143 25.55 -62.01 3.73
CA LYS A 143 25.12 -62.78 4.89
C LYS A 143 24.01 -63.77 4.53
N VAL A 144 23.00 -63.33 3.78
CA VAL A 144 21.92 -64.20 3.28
C VAL A 144 22.49 -65.29 2.35
N GLN A 145 23.41 -64.94 1.46
CA GLN A 145 24.07 -65.91 0.57
C GLN A 145 24.89 -66.93 1.36
N THR A 146 25.63 -66.48 2.37
CA THR A 146 26.41 -67.36 3.26
C THR A 146 25.49 -68.31 4.02
N GLU A 147 24.43 -67.79 4.66
CA GLU A 147 23.43 -68.62 5.35
C GLU A 147 22.76 -69.64 4.42
N SER A 148 22.45 -69.25 3.18
CA SER A 148 21.88 -70.17 2.19
C SER A 148 22.86 -71.29 1.82
N SER A 149 24.15 -70.96 1.64
CA SER A 149 25.22 -71.91 1.33
C SER A 149 25.43 -72.88 2.48
N LEU A 150 25.44 -72.38 3.73
CA LEU A 150 25.50 -73.21 4.93
C LEU A 150 24.29 -74.17 5.00
N LYS A 151 23.06 -73.70 4.72
CA LYS A 151 21.90 -74.60 4.70
C LYS A 151 22.02 -75.70 3.65
N VAL A 152 22.58 -75.37 2.48
CA VAL A 152 22.82 -76.35 1.41
C VAL A 152 23.80 -77.41 1.89
N ILE A 153 24.97 -77.01 2.38
CA ILE A 153 26.01 -77.93 2.85
C ILE A 153 25.49 -78.84 3.97
N LEU A 154 24.73 -78.31 4.94
CA LEU A 154 24.12 -79.15 5.99
C LEU A 154 23.18 -80.20 5.41
N LYS A 155 22.30 -79.82 4.48
CA LYS A 155 21.36 -80.76 3.86
C LYS A 155 22.07 -81.87 3.09
N PHE A 156 23.10 -81.53 2.32
CA PHE A 156 23.88 -82.52 1.57
C PHE A 156 24.65 -83.43 2.53
N TYR A 157 25.25 -82.89 3.60
CA TYR A 157 25.90 -83.70 4.62
C TYR A 157 24.91 -84.65 5.30
N ASP A 158 23.73 -84.16 5.72
CA ASP A 158 22.67 -84.98 6.31
C ASP A 158 22.18 -86.09 5.36
N LEU A 159 22.09 -85.82 4.06
CA LEU A 159 21.73 -86.82 3.04
C LEU A 159 22.79 -87.93 2.95
N ARG A 160 24.07 -87.56 2.86
CA ARG A 160 25.18 -88.52 2.87
C ARG A 160 25.20 -89.38 4.14
N CYS A 161 24.96 -88.77 5.30
CA CYS A 161 24.91 -89.46 6.60
C CYS A 161 23.80 -90.52 6.71
N ARG A 162 22.79 -90.51 5.82
CA ARG A 162 21.73 -91.54 5.80
C ARG A 162 22.20 -92.84 5.18
N ASP A 163 23.08 -92.76 4.18
CA ASP A 163 23.56 -93.91 3.40
C ASP A 163 24.96 -94.36 3.83
N CYS A 164 25.69 -93.57 4.64
CA CYS A 164 27.04 -93.85 5.15
C CYS A 164 27.22 -93.41 6.62
N GLU A 165 27.99 -94.16 7.43
CA GLU A 165 28.38 -93.73 8.78
C GLU A 165 29.31 -92.51 8.71
N CYS A 166 28.83 -91.36 9.20
CA CYS A 166 29.57 -90.09 9.17
C CYS A 166 29.78 -89.54 10.59
N PRO A 167 30.91 -88.86 10.85
CA PRO A 167 31.17 -88.22 12.14
C PRO A 167 30.25 -87.00 12.38
N SER A 168 29.66 -86.93 13.57
CA SER A 168 28.63 -85.93 13.93
C SER A 168 29.21 -84.59 14.43
N ASP A 169 30.37 -84.62 15.11
CA ASP A 169 31.01 -83.45 15.73
C ASP A 169 32.22 -82.96 14.92
N ILE A 170 31.96 -82.53 13.68
CA ILE A 170 32.99 -81.89 12.82
C ILE A 170 32.55 -80.49 12.39
N THR A 171 33.53 -79.63 12.13
CA THR A 171 33.32 -78.23 11.74
C THR A 171 32.69 -78.11 10.36
N PHE A 172 32.20 -76.91 10.03
CA PHE A 172 31.53 -76.66 8.77
C PHE A 172 32.45 -76.82 7.55
N GLU A 173 33.68 -76.28 7.63
CA GLU A 173 34.73 -76.49 6.63
C GLU A 173 35.05 -77.98 6.40
N GLU A 174 35.09 -78.80 7.45
CA GLU A 174 35.34 -80.24 7.35
C GLU A 174 34.18 -80.97 6.67
N LYS A 175 32.92 -80.62 7.00
CA LYS A 175 31.73 -81.12 6.29
C LYS A 175 31.76 -80.79 4.80
N CYS A 176 32.20 -79.58 4.43
CA CYS A 176 32.35 -79.17 3.03
C CYS A 176 33.42 -80.01 2.32
N SER A 177 34.59 -80.15 2.94
CA SER A 177 35.73 -80.87 2.35
C SER A 177 35.37 -82.32 2.07
N ILE A 178 34.69 -82.97 3.03
CA ILE A 178 34.21 -84.34 2.91
C ILE A 178 33.22 -84.49 1.73
N LEU A 179 32.24 -83.58 1.59
CA LEU A 179 31.28 -83.59 0.47
C LEU A 179 31.93 -83.35 -0.89
N LEU A 180 32.96 -82.49 -0.96
CA LEU A 180 33.69 -82.20 -2.20
C LEU A 180 34.54 -83.40 -2.68
N ASP A 181 34.93 -84.28 -1.77
CA ASP A 181 35.69 -85.51 -2.07
C ASP A 181 34.82 -86.70 -2.48
N ASP A 182 33.48 -86.58 -2.47
CA ASP A 182 32.57 -87.67 -2.88
C ASP A 182 32.62 -87.95 -4.39
N SER A 183 32.52 -89.22 -4.76
CA SER A 183 32.40 -89.61 -6.17
C SER A 183 31.04 -89.20 -6.75
N ALA A 184 31.02 -88.84 -8.03
CA ALA A 184 29.79 -88.43 -8.73
C ALA A 184 28.70 -89.53 -8.76
N ASP A 185 29.08 -90.80 -8.63
CA ASP A 185 28.16 -91.93 -8.62
C ASP A 185 27.28 -91.96 -7.34
N ASN A 186 27.81 -91.49 -6.21
CA ASN A 186 27.10 -91.41 -4.92
C ASN A 186 25.94 -90.40 -4.93
N TRP A 187 25.95 -89.46 -5.87
CA TRP A 187 24.93 -88.40 -5.99
C TRP A 187 24.00 -88.61 -7.20
N SER A 188 24.11 -89.76 -7.88
CA SER A 188 23.29 -90.07 -9.04
C SER A 188 21.92 -90.63 -8.62
N PHE A 189 20.86 -89.90 -8.97
CA PHE A 189 19.47 -90.35 -8.79
C PHE A 189 19.03 -91.12 -10.04
N SER A 190 19.36 -92.41 -10.14
CA SER A 190 18.70 -93.30 -11.09
C SER A 190 17.48 -93.96 -10.43
N SER A 191 16.44 -93.17 -10.17
CA SER A 191 15.10 -93.71 -9.90
C SER A 191 14.24 -93.53 -11.14
N ASP A 192 14.05 -94.64 -11.85
CA ASP A 192 13.03 -94.87 -12.86
C ASP A 192 11.66 -94.35 -12.38
N GLY A 193 11.14 -93.31 -13.02
CA GLY A 193 9.91 -92.65 -12.61
C GLY A 193 9.68 -91.26 -13.22
N GLY A 194 9.92 -91.10 -14.53
CA GLY A 194 9.89 -89.81 -15.23
C GLY A 194 8.52 -89.08 -15.26
N THR A 195 7.43 -89.67 -14.77
CA THR A 195 6.06 -89.15 -14.95
C THR A 195 5.56 -88.22 -13.84
N SER A 196 6.09 -88.30 -12.61
CA SER A 196 5.69 -87.42 -11.49
C SER A 196 6.49 -86.11 -11.45
N THR A 197 7.78 -86.14 -11.78
CA THR A 197 8.64 -84.95 -11.80
C THR A 197 8.26 -83.97 -12.91
N LEU A 198 7.95 -84.47 -14.12
CA LEU A 198 7.50 -83.63 -15.25
C LEU A 198 6.19 -82.87 -14.94
N LYS A 199 5.27 -83.48 -14.19
CA LYS A 199 3.98 -82.86 -13.83
C LYS A 199 4.15 -81.76 -12.78
N TYR A 200 5.06 -81.97 -11.83
CA TYR A 200 5.44 -80.95 -10.85
C TYR A 200 6.19 -79.78 -11.49
N ILE A 201 7.11 -80.06 -12.42
CA ILE A 201 7.81 -79.04 -13.22
C ILE A 201 6.81 -78.19 -14.00
N ALA A 202 5.84 -78.81 -14.69
CA ALA A 202 4.81 -78.09 -15.43
C ALA A 202 3.96 -77.18 -14.52
N SER A 203 3.60 -77.63 -13.32
CA SER A 203 2.85 -76.82 -12.34
C SER A 203 3.66 -75.61 -11.84
N LEU A 204 4.96 -75.78 -11.61
CA LEU A 204 5.85 -74.68 -11.20
C LEU A 204 6.09 -73.68 -12.34
N GLU A 205 6.16 -74.16 -13.58
CA GLU A 205 6.26 -73.30 -14.76
C GLU A 205 4.99 -72.44 -14.95
N GLU A 206 3.81 -73.01 -14.72
CA GLU A 206 2.54 -72.27 -14.76
C GLU A 206 2.47 -71.20 -13.65
N GLU A 207 2.85 -71.54 -12.42
CA GLU A 207 2.94 -70.56 -11.33
C GLU A 207 3.96 -69.44 -11.63
N ARG A 208 5.11 -69.78 -12.23
CA ARG A 208 6.12 -68.80 -12.64
C ARG A 208 5.57 -67.81 -13.66
N GLU A 209 4.87 -68.29 -14.69
CA GLU A 209 4.27 -67.40 -15.70
C GLU A 209 3.14 -66.54 -15.11
N SER A 210 2.34 -67.10 -14.20
CA SER A 210 1.34 -66.33 -13.44
C SER A 210 1.98 -65.22 -12.60
N LEU A 211 3.10 -65.50 -11.93
CA LEU A 211 3.84 -64.52 -11.14
C LEU A 211 4.46 -63.43 -12.01
N LYS A 212 4.99 -63.81 -13.17
CA LYS A 212 5.55 -62.89 -14.16
C LYS A 212 4.50 -61.93 -14.71
N ALA A 213 3.28 -62.43 -15.00
CA ALA A 213 2.16 -61.60 -15.41
C ALA A 213 1.72 -60.62 -14.30
N LYS A 214 1.68 -61.06 -13.04
CA LYS A 214 1.40 -60.18 -11.89
C LYS A 214 2.48 -59.12 -11.70
N MET A 215 3.75 -59.47 -11.88
CA MET A 215 4.88 -58.55 -11.80
C MET A 215 4.83 -57.49 -12.90
N ALA A 216 4.50 -57.87 -14.14
CA ALA A 216 4.30 -56.93 -15.24
C ALA A 216 3.14 -55.95 -14.96
N LYS A 217 2.02 -56.43 -14.39
CA LYS A 217 0.90 -55.59 -13.97
C LYS A 217 1.30 -54.60 -12.87
N LEU A 218 2.04 -55.06 -11.86
CA LEU A 218 2.59 -54.19 -10.80
C LEU A 218 3.53 -53.13 -11.37
N GLN A 219 4.41 -53.48 -12.31
CA GLN A 219 5.33 -52.56 -12.94
C GLN A 219 4.59 -51.50 -13.79
N SER A 220 3.51 -51.89 -14.48
CA SER A 220 2.62 -50.96 -15.18
C SER A 220 1.92 -50.00 -14.22
N ASN A 221 1.40 -50.50 -13.10
CA ASN A 221 0.76 -49.67 -12.08
C ASN A 221 1.75 -48.69 -11.43
N LEU A 222 2.99 -49.13 -11.17
CA LEU A 222 4.04 -48.28 -10.63
C LEU A 222 4.38 -47.14 -11.59
N ARG A 223 4.47 -47.43 -12.90
CA ARG A 223 4.69 -46.41 -13.94
C ARG A 223 3.57 -45.36 -13.95
N MET A 224 2.31 -45.81 -13.94
CA MET A 224 1.16 -44.91 -13.86
C MET A 224 1.19 -44.07 -12.57
N GLY A 225 1.54 -44.67 -11.43
CA GLY A 225 1.70 -43.99 -10.15
C GLY A 225 2.75 -42.86 -10.21
N LEU A 226 3.89 -43.12 -10.86
CA LEU A 226 4.95 -42.13 -11.06
C LEU A 226 4.46 -40.95 -11.92
N GLU A 227 3.70 -41.21 -12.99
CA GLU A 227 3.14 -40.15 -13.84
C GLU A 227 2.17 -39.25 -13.05
N ILE A 228 1.33 -39.84 -12.19
CA ILE A 228 0.43 -39.12 -11.28
C ILE A 228 1.24 -38.28 -10.30
N GLU A 229 2.25 -38.87 -9.66
CA GLU A 229 3.13 -38.17 -8.71
C GLU A 229 3.81 -36.96 -9.36
N GLN A 230 4.38 -37.14 -10.55
CA GLN A 230 5.00 -36.05 -11.29
C GLN A 230 3.99 -34.94 -11.64
N HIS A 231 2.76 -35.30 -12.02
CA HIS A 231 1.71 -34.31 -12.27
C HIS A 231 1.37 -33.52 -11.00
N LEU A 232 1.19 -34.21 -9.87
CA LEU A 232 0.93 -33.57 -8.57
C LEU A 232 2.09 -32.67 -8.12
N GLN A 233 3.33 -33.11 -8.33
CA GLN A 233 4.51 -32.32 -7.99
C GLN A 233 4.62 -31.04 -8.84
N ARG A 234 4.29 -31.11 -10.14
CA ARG A 234 4.20 -29.91 -11.00
C ARG A 234 3.12 -28.95 -10.50
N ASN A 235 1.95 -29.46 -10.15
CA ASN A 235 0.85 -28.65 -9.61
C ASN A 235 1.23 -28.00 -8.27
N ALA A 236 1.91 -28.73 -7.38
CA ALA A 236 2.40 -28.19 -6.11
C ALA A 236 3.37 -27.02 -6.33
N ARG A 237 4.33 -27.15 -7.24
CA ARG A 237 5.26 -26.05 -7.58
C ARG A 237 4.55 -24.83 -8.15
N ILE A 238 3.50 -25.01 -8.95
CA ILE A 238 2.69 -23.88 -9.47
C ILE A 238 1.97 -23.18 -8.32
N LEU A 239 1.39 -23.94 -7.39
CA LEU A 239 0.71 -23.39 -6.22
C LEU A 239 1.67 -22.63 -5.30
N GLU A 240 2.85 -23.17 -5.04
CA GLU A 240 3.90 -22.50 -4.25
C GLU A 240 4.32 -21.17 -4.89
N LYS A 241 4.55 -21.15 -6.21
CA LYS A 241 4.86 -19.90 -6.93
C LYS A 241 3.74 -18.87 -6.79
N ARG A 242 2.48 -19.31 -6.93
CA ARG A 242 1.32 -18.44 -6.80
C ARG A 242 1.18 -17.90 -5.38
N GLN A 243 1.44 -18.72 -4.37
CA GLN A 243 1.46 -18.30 -2.96
C GLN A 243 2.54 -17.25 -2.71
N ALA A 244 3.77 -17.48 -3.19
CA ALA A 244 4.88 -16.54 -3.03
C ALA A 244 4.56 -15.16 -3.68
N LEU A 245 3.89 -15.15 -4.83
CA LEU A 245 3.44 -13.90 -5.47
C LEU A 245 2.40 -13.15 -4.62
N TYR A 246 1.39 -13.84 -4.08
CA TYR A 246 0.40 -13.21 -3.21
C TYR A 246 1.01 -12.71 -1.90
N ASP A 247 1.91 -13.48 -1.29
CA ASP A 247 2.60 -13.07 -0.07
C ASP A 247 3.46 -11.83 -0.30
N GLY A 248 4.15 -11.75 -1.44
CA GLY A 248 4.90 -10.55 -1.85
C GLY A 248 3.99 -9.34 -2.04
N PHE A 249 2.85 -9.51 -2.72
CA PHE A 249 1.87 -8.45 -2.92
C PHE A 249 1.28 -7.94 -1.60
N LEU A 250 0.85 -8.85 -0.72
CA LEU A 250 0.28 -8.50 0.58
C LEU A 250 1.30 -7.81 1.48
N ARG A 251 2.53 -8.31 1.53
CA ARG A 251 3.60 -7.70 2.32
C ARG A 251 3.90 -6.28 1.84
N ASN A 252 4.03 -6.08 0.53
CA ASN A 252 4.27 -4.76 -0.06
C ASN A 252 3.10 -3.81 0.20
N GLY A 253 1.86 -4.28 0.05
CA GLY A 253 0.66 -3.50 0.34
C GLY A 253 0.60 -3.07 1.81
N LEU A 254 0.82 -4.01 2.74
CA LEU A 254 0.85 -3.72 4.17
C LEU A 254 1.99 -2.79 4.56
N SER A 255 3.18 -2.93 3.98
CA SER A 255 4.29 -2.01 4.22
C SER A 255 3.97 -0.59 3.74
N LYS A 256 3.38 -0.44 2.55
CA LYS A 256 2.93 0.88 2.05
C LYS A 256 1.87 1.50 2.97
N LEU A 257 0.87 0.71 3.38
CA LEU A 257 -0.16 1.18 4.30
C LEU A 257 0.43 1.59 5.64
N GLN A 258 1.37 0.82 6.18
CA GLN A 258 2.05 1.14 7.43
C GLN A 258 2.87 2.43 7.32
N THR A 259 3.58 2.65 6.20
CA THR A 259 4.30 3.90 5.97
C THR A 259 3.35 5.09 5.87
N PHE A 260 2.24 4.93 5.14
CA PHE A 260 1.21 5.96 5.02
C PHE A 260 0.62 6.33 6.39
N TYR A 261 0.25 5.32 7.18
CA TYR A 261 -0.26 5.52 8.54
C TYR A 261 0.75 6.24 9.44
N LYS A 262 2.04 5.88 9.37
CA LYS A 262 3.10 6.56 10.11
C LYS A 262 3.22 8.03 9.71
N CYS A 263 3.19 8.34 8.41
CA CYS A 263 3.25 9.71 7.91
C CYS A 263 2.04 10.52 8.38
N GLN A 264 0.82 10.02 8.19
CA GLN A 264 -0.39 10.70 8.64
C GLN A 264 -0.38 10.93 10.15
N ARG A 265 0.03 9.94 10.95
CA ARG A 265 0.11 10.09 12.40
C ARG A 265 1.10 11.20 12.79
N ALA A 266 2.25 11.27 12.13
CA ALA A 266 3.25 12.30 12.40
C ALA A 266 2.72 13.70 12.03
N GLU A 267 2.00 13.81 10.92
CA GLU A 267 1.38 15.08 10.49
C GLU A 267 0.28 15.53 11.46
N ILE A 268 -0.60 14.62 11.89
CA ILE A 268 -1.63 14.92 12.90
C ILE A 268 -0.98 15.39 14.21
N VAL A 269 0.05 14.68 14.69
CA VAL A 269 0.76 15.07 15.93
C VAL A 269 1.40 16.44 15.78
N LYS A 270 2.03 16.73 14.64
CA LYS A 270 2.63 18.05 14.36
C LYS A 270 1.58 19.17 14.44
N VAL A 271 0.43 19.00 13.79
CA VAL A 271 -0.66 19.99 13.82
C VAL A 271 -1.18 20.19 15.25
N LEU A 272 -1.34 19.12 16.01
CA LEU A 272 -1.77 19.20 17.41
C LEU A 272 -0.75 19.93 18.30
N GLU A 273 0.55 19.71 18.09
CA GLU A 273 1.62 20.41 18.81
C GLU A 273 1.66 21.91 18.45
N GLU A 274 1.46 22.25 17.18
CA GLU A 274 1.37 23.64 16.70
C GLU A 274 0.17 24.37 17.31
N GLU A 275 -1.02 23.75 17.29
CA GLU A 275 -2.23 24.30 17.89
C GLU A 275 -2.13 24.39 19.42
N SER A 276 -1.55 23.38 20.08
CA SER A 276 -1.27 23.45 21.52
C SER A 276 -0.35 24.63 21.85
N SER A 277 0.68 24.87 21.02
CA SER A 277 1.61 25.99 21.21
C SER A 277 0.93 27.34 21.01
N ARG A 278 0.06 27.46 19.99
CA ARG A 278 -0.79 28.65 19.78
C ARG A 278 -1.70 28.89 20.98
N LEU A 279 -2.37 27.86 21.48
CA LEU A 279 -3.27 27.97 22.63
C LEU A 279 -2.50 28.39 23.88
N SER A 280 -1.33 27.79 24.15
CA SER A 280 -0.47 28.19 25.27
C SER A 280 -0.06 29.66 25.18
N LYS A 281 0.25 30.17 23.98
CA LYS A 281 0.56 31.59 23.78
C LYS A 281 -0.63 32.48 24.08
N VAL A 282 -1.82 32.13 23.59
CA VAL A 282 -3.05 32.89 23.88
C VAL A 282 -3.37 32.87 25.38
N VAL A 283 -3.21 31.72 26.04
CA VAL A 283 -3.39 31.61 27.50
C VAL A 283 -2.39 32.49 28.25
N ALA A 284 -1.13 32.51 27.83
CA ALA A 284 -0.12 33.39 28.42
C ALA A 284 -0.48 34.88 28.22
N GLU A 285 -0.92 35.28 27.02
CA GLU A 285 -1.38 36.65 26.75
C GLU A 285 -2.60 37.04 27.60
N ILE A 286 -3.55 36.11 27.81
CA ILE A 286 -4.69 36.32 28.71
C ILE A 286 -4.21 36.46 30.16
N GLN A 287 -3.27 35.62 30.59
CA GLN A 287 -2.71 35.69 31.94
C GLN A 287 -1.95 37.00 32.17
N ASP A 288 -1.18 37.47 31.19
CA ASP A 288 -0.46 38.74 31.25
C ASP A 288 -1.43 39.92 31.34
N LYS A 289 -2.50 39.93 30.53
CA LYS A 289 -3.57 40.94 30.62
C LYS A 289 -4.32 40.88 31.95
N LEU A 290 -4.56 39.69 32.48
CA LEU A 290 -5.19 39.52 33.79
C LEU A 290 -4.29 40.05 34.91
N ASN A 291 -2.99 39.78 34.83
CA ASN A 291 -2.01 40.30 35.78
C ASN A 291 -1.92 41.84 35.67
N GLU A 292 -1.96 42.42 34.46
CA GLU A 292 -2.03 43.87 34.24
C GLU A 292 -3.29 44.49 34.86
N ILE A 293 -4.45 43.84 34.70
CA ILE A 293 -5.69 44.26 35.36
C ILE A 293 -5.58 44.17 36.89
N CYS A 294 -4.98 43.09 37.42
CA CYS A 294 -4.75 42.94 38.86
C CYS A 294 -3.80 44.02 39.41
N ILE A 295 -2.72 44.35 38.70
CA ILE A 295 -1.78 45.43 39.08
C ILE A 295 -2.47 46.80 39.01
N ASN A 296 -3.34 47.02 38.02
CA ASN A 296 -4.13 48.25 37.90
C ASN A 296 -5.25 48.36 38.95
N THR A 297 -5.55 47.28 39.67
CA THR A 297 -6.57 47.25 40.74
C THR A 297 -5.95 47.54 42.12
N GLU A 298 -4.62 47.50 42.28
CA GLU A 298 -3.93 47.77 43.56
C GLU A 298 -3.84 49.27 43.93
N VAL A 299 -4.44 50.20 43.17
CA VAL A 299 -4.47 51.63 43.50
C VAL A 299 -5.76 52.08 44.24
N SER A 300 -6.67 51.16 44.54
CA SER A 300 -7.80 51.46 45.44
C SER A 300 -7.71 50.67 46.75
N GLU A 301 -6.77 51.07 47.61
CA GLU A 301 -6.84 50.75 49.03
C GLU A 301 -8.14 51.30 49.62
N HIS A 302 -9.07 50.41 49.98
CA HIS A 302 -9.74 50.51 51.27
C HIS A 302 -10.06 49.11 51.82
N PRO A 303 -9.81 48.88 53.13
CA PRO A 303 -9.91 47.57 53.75
C PRO A 303 -11.38 47.28 54.08
N VAL A 304 -11.74 46.00 54.25
CA VAL A 304 -12.54 45.47 55.36
C VAL A 304 -13.09 44.08 55.02
N ASP A 305 -12.91 43.20 56.02
CA ASP A 305 -13.58 41.95 56.34
C ASP A 305 -13.35 40.68 55.51
N VAL A 306 -12.46 39.87 56.10
CA VAL A 306 -12.57 38.42 56.31
C VAL A 306 -14.03 37.94 56.28
N VAL A 307 -14.45 37.34 55.18
CA VAL A 307 -15.64 36.48 55.13
C VAL A 307 -15.22 35.09 54.70
N GLN A 308 -15.11 34.26 55.74
CA GLN A 308 -15.02 32.82 55.75
C GLN A 308 -16.06 32.18 54.81
N CYS A 309 -15.61 31.55 53.72
CA CYS A 309 -16.47 30.73 52.87
C CYS A 309 -16.45 29.28 53.36
N CYS A 310 -17.60 28.86 53.87
CA CYS A 310 -17.88 27.50 54.30
C CYS A 310 -17.95 26.52 53.13
N ASP A 311 -17.36 25.35 53.35
CA ASP A 311 -17.72 24.08 52.73
C ASP A 311 -19.24 23.86 52.77
N SER A 312 -19.92 23.86 51.62
CA SER A 312 -21.17 23.12 51.49
C SER A 312 -21.52 22.79 50.04
N SER A 313 -21.39 21.49 49.76
CA SER A 313 -22.05 20.65 48.76
C SER A 313 -22.72 21.33 47.55
N CYS A 314 -22.21 20.94 46.37
CA CYS A 314 -22.92 20.94 45.11
C CYS A 314 -24.33 20.35 45.27
N LYS A 315 -25.36 21.15 44.97
CA LYS A 315 -26.68 20.64 44.62
C LYS A 315 -27.05 21.18 43.24
N ASP A 316 -27.20 20.20 42.36
CA ASP A 316 -27.75 20.24 41.02
C ASP A 316 -29.16 20.85 41.03
N VAL A 317 -29.37 21.92 40.26
CA VAL A 317 -30.69 22.52 40.03
C VAL A 317 -30.78 22.94 38.57
N HIS A 318 -31.57 22.18 37.81
CA HIS A 318 -32.03 22.49 36.47
C HIS A 318 -32.67 23.88 36.41
N VAL A 319 -32.20 24.71 35.47
CA VAL A 319 -32.82 26.01 35.16
C VAL A 319 -33.93 25.78 34.15
N THR A 320 -35.17 25.79 34.62
CA THR A 320 -36.35 26.07 33.79
C THR A 320 -36.44 27.58 33.56
N THR A 321 -36.51 27.95 32.28
CA THR A 321 -36.68 29.30 31.75
C THR A 321 -38.03 29.87 32.18
N ASP A 322 -38.04 31.00 32.88
CA ASP A 322 -39.20 31.88 32.90
C ASP A 322 -38.77 33.34 33.11
N ILE A 323 -39.09 34.18 32.12
CA ILE A 323 -38.85 35.62 32.12
C ILE A 323 -40.19 36.29 32.40
N SER A 324 -40.23 37.20 33.38
CA SER A 324 -41.21 38.29 33.39
C SER A 324 -40.61 39.58 33.96
N PRO A 325 -40.90 40.74 33.34
CA PRO A 325 -40.14 41.97 33.52
C PRO A 325 -40.74 42.85 34.62
N ARG A 326 -39.91 43.64 35.31
CA ARG A 326 -40.39 44.74 36.16
C ARG A 326 -39.60 46.04 35.95
N THR A 327 -40.38 47.09 35.92
CA THR A 327 -40.14 48.48 35.51
C THR A 327 -39.52 49.36 36.59
N CYS A 328 -38.61 50.25 36.14
CA CYS A 328 -38.37 51.65 36.50
C CYS A 328 -38.24 52.11 37.97
N SER A 329 -37.17 52.87 38.26
CA SER A 329 -37.35 54.25 38.76
C SER A 329 -36.22 55.18 38.29
N SER A 330 -36.62 56.40 37.97
CA SER A 330 -35.89 57.53 37.41
C SER A 330 -34.97 58.21 38.42
N ASN A 331 -33.87 58.83 37.96
CA ASN A 331 -33.43 60.19 38.31
C ASN A 331 -32.27 60.61 37.38
N ASP A 332 -32.46 61.70 36.60
CA ASP A 332 -31.43 62.40 35.79
C ASP A 332 -30.79 63.57 36.60
N PRO A 333 -29.82 64.35 36.08
CA PRO A 333 -28.40 64.04 35.83
C PRO A 333 -27.48 65.02 36.61
N PRO A 334 -26.14 64.94 36.47
CA PRO A 334 -25.50 65.83 35.48
C PRO A 334 -24.32 65.19 34.71
N VAL A 335 -24.30 65.50 33.41
CA VAL A 335 -23.16 65.89 32.56
C VAL A 335 -21.85 65.08 32.62
N ASP A 336 -21.51 64.56 31.43
CA ASP A 336 -20.22 64.09 30.90
C ASP A 336 -19.67 62.74 31.40
N ALA A 337 -20.00 61.67 30.65
CA ALA A 337 -19.03 60.80 29.97
C ALA A 337 -19.73 59.66 29.21
N ASP A 338 -19.38 59.55 27.92
CA ASP A 338 -19.40 58.36 27.06
C ASP A 338 -20.69 57.56 26.86
N SER A 339 -21.34 57.86 25.74
CA SER A 339 -22.38 57.09 25.05
C SER A 339 -21.90 55.75 24.46
N ILE A 340 -20.97 55.04 25.11
CA ILE A 340 -20.36 53.80 24.57
C ILE A 340 -20.81 52.54 25.34
N SER A 341 -21.32 52.67 26.58
CA SER A 341 -21.56 51.51 27.45
C SER A 341 -22.81 50.67 27.14
N PHE A 342 -23.83 51.26 26.49
CA PHE A 342 -25.09 50.57 26.20
C PHE A 342 -24.93 49.50 25.11
N ASP A 343 -23.97 49.68 24.20
CA ASP A 343 -23.70 48.77 23.09
C ASP A 343 -22.82 47.58 23.54
N VAL A 344 -21.87 47.82 24.44
CA VAL A 344 -21.00 46.77 25.00
C VAL A 344 -21.79 45.78 25.85
N SER A 345 -22.76 46.26 26.66
CA SER A 345 -23.58 45.38 27.49
C SER A 345 -24.51 44.49 26.65
N LYS A 346 -24.99 45.01 25.51
CA LYS A 346 -25.80 44.25 24.55
C LYS A 346 -24.96 43.27 23.73
N ALA A 347 -23.76 43.68 23.32
CA ALA A 347 -22.78 42.81 22.66
C ALA A 347 -22.31 41.68 23.59
N LEU A 348 -22.13 41.95 24.88
CA LEU A 348 -21.78 40.94 25.88
C LEU A 348 -22.93 39.95 26.11
N ALA A 349 -24.18 40.44 26.23
CA ALA A 349 -25.35 39.58 26.36
C ALA A 349 -25.52 38.69 25.12
N GLN A 350 -25.27 39.23 23.93
CA GLN A 350 -25.33 38.49 22.68
C GLN A 350 -24.20 37.47 22.56
N ALA A 351 -22.96 37.82 22.94
CA ALA A 351 -21.85 36.88 22.98
C ALA A 351 -22.07 35.74 23.99
N LEU A 352 -22.66 36.03 25.15
CA LEU A 352 -23.05 35.00 26.13
C LEU A 352 -24.13 34.08 25.59
N GLN A 353 -25.12 34.63 24.88
CA GLN A 353 -26.15 33.83 24.23
C GLN A 353 -25.57 32.94 23.12
N GLU A 354 -24.69 33.47 22.27
CA GLU A 354 -23.98 32.71 21.23
C GLU A 354 -23.09 31.62 21.82
N LYS A 355 -22.44 31.88 22.97
CA LYS A 355 -21.65 30.86 23.68
C LYS A 355 -22.54 29.79 24.31
N MET A 356 -23.70 30.15 24.83
CA MET A 356 -24.67 29.20 25.37
C MET A 356 -25.28 28.33 24.26
N GLU A 357 -25.58 28.92 23.09
CA GLU A 357 -26.01 28.19 21.90
C GLU A 357 -24.91 27.25 21.38
N ALA A 358 -23.65 27.70 21.35
CA ALA A 358 -22.51 26.87 20.96
C ALA A 358 -22.28 25.70 21.95
N LEU A 359 -22.41 25.93 23.26
CA LEU A 359 -22.33 24.89 24.28
C LEU A 359 -23.49 23.88 24.17
N MET A 360 -24.70 24.35 23.86
CA MET A 360 -25.84 23.47 23.62
C MET A 360 -25.64 22.61 22.36
N LEU A 361 -25.12 23.18 21.27
CA LEU A 361 -24.75 22.43 20.07
C LEU A 361 -23.64 21.42 20.36
N PHE A 362 -22.63 21.77 21.15
CA PHE A 362 -21.57 20.86 21.56
C PHE A 362 -22.11 19.71 22.43
N SER A 363 -23.01 20.01 23.36
CA SER A 363 -23.69 19.00 24.17
C SER A 363 -24.52 18.04 23.31
N GLN A 364 -25.24 18.57 22.32
CA GLN A 364 -26.02 17.77 21.39
C GLN A 364 -25.14 16.89 20.50
N GLU A 365 -23.99 17.40 20.06
CA GLU A 365 -23.03 16.65 19.27
C GLU A 365 -22.35 15.55 20.11
N GLN A 366 -22.07 15.82 21.38
CA GLN A 366 -21.58 14.81 22.30
C GLN A 366 -22.60 13.69 22.52
N GLU A 367 -23.89 14.02 22.64
CA GLU A 367 -24.96 13.03 22.71
C GLU A 367 -25.07 12.21 21.43
N ARG A 368 -24.99 12.84 20.25
CA ARG A 368 -24.95 12.14 18.96
C ARG A 368 -23.77 11.20 18.86
N TYR A 369 -22.58 11.64 19.26
CA TYR A 369 -21.38 10.81 19.23
C TYR A 369 -21.53 9.56 20.12
N LEU A 370 -22.12 9.70 21.31
CA LEU A 370 -22.39 8.56 22.20
C LEU A 370 -23.42 7.60 21.60
N LEU A 371 -24.50 8.11 21.02
CA LEU A 371 -25.52 7.30 20.35
C LEU A 371 -24.98 6.60 19.10
N GLU A 372 -24.13 7.27 18.32
CA GLU A 372 -23.48 6.70 17.14
C GLU A 372 -22.50 5.59 17.54
N LYS A 373 -21.70 5.79 18.59
CA LYS A 373 -20.84 4.75 19.15
C LYS A 373 -21.64 3.54 19.63
N GLN A 374 -22.80 3.76 20.26
CA GLN A 374 -23.69 2.66 20.67
C GLN A 374 -24.28 1.92 19.47
N ARG A 375 -24.69 2.65 18.42
CA ARG A 375 -25.17 2.08 17.16
C ARG A 375 -24.10 1.24 16.48
N ASP A 376 -22.87 1.74 16.39
CA ASP A 376 -21.74 1.03 15.81
C ASP A 376 -21.45 -0.26 16.58
N GLN A 377 -21.53 -0.21 17.91
CA GLN A 377 -21.38 -1.40 18.75
C GLN A 377 -22.46 -2.45 18.46
N ILE A 378 -23.71 -2.05 18.26
CA ILE A 378 -24.81 -2.96 17.88
C ILE A 378 -24.57 -3.55 16.49
N VAL A 379 -24.13 -2.74 15.52
CA VAL A 379 -23.83 -3.19 14.16
C VAL A 379 -22.68 -4.20 14.15
N ILE A 380 -21.62 -3.93 14.91
CA ILE A 380 -20.47 -4.85 15.05
C ILE A 380 -20.92 -6.17 15.66
N GLU A 381 -21.76 -6.14 16.69
CA GLU A 381 -22.24 -7.37 17.34
C GLU A 381 -23.17 -8.17 16.41
N ASP A 382 -24.03 -7.51 15.65
CA ASP A 382 -24.88 -8.18 14.65
C ASP A 382 -24.05 -8.78 13.50
N LEU A 383 -23.01 -8.08 13.02
CA LEU A 383 -22.06 -8.62 12.05
C LEU A 383 -21.30 -9.84 12.59
N ARG A 384 -20.91 -9.84 13.87
CA ARG A 384 -20.27 -10.99 14.51
C ARG A 384 -21.22 -12.18 14.59
N LYS A 385 -22.49 -11.96 14.95
CA LYS A 385 -23.53 -12.99 14.98
C LYS A 385 -23.85 -13.54 13.59
N ASN A 386 -23.92 -12.67 12.58
CA ASN A 386 -24.11 -13.08 11.19
C ASN A 386 -22.92 -13.91 10.70
N LEU A 387 -21.69 -13.53 11.06
CA LEU A 387 -20.49 -14.30 10.74
C LEU A 387 -20.51 -15.69 11.39
N SER A 388 -20.92 -15.79 12.66
CA SER A 388 -21.04 -17.08 13.34
C SER A 388 -22.13 -17.95 12.69
N GLN A 389 -23.29 -17.37 12.35
CA GLN A 389 -24.35 -18.09 11.67
C GLN A 389 -23.90 -18.61 10.28
N VAL A 390 -23.24 -17.78 9.49
CA VAL A 390 -22.71 -18.19 8.17
C VAL A 390 -21.66 -19.29 8.32
N LYS A 391 -20.82 -19.22 9.36
CA LYS A 391 -19.85 -20.27 9.67
C LYS A 391 -20.56 -21.59 9.99
N ASP A 392 -21.57 -21.56 10.85
CA ASP A 392 -22.31 -22.75 11.27
C ASP A 392 -23.11 -23.36 10.10
N GLU A 393 -23.76 -22.53 9.28
CA GLU A 393 -24.45 -22.96 8.06
C GLU A 393 -23.48 -23.58 7.05
N LYS A 394 -22.30 -22.98 6.84
CA LYS A 394 -21.27 -23.53 5.95
C LYS A 394 -20.74 -24.87 6.47
N VAL A 395 -20.50 -24.99 7.77
CA VAL A 395 -20.10 -26.27 8.41
C VAL A 395 -21.19 -27.32 8.25
N LYS A 396 -22.46 -26.95 8.43
CA LYS A 396 -23.59 -27.86 8.23
C LYS A 396 -23.68 -28.35 6.78
N ILE A 397 -23.50 -27.47 5.79
CA ILE A 397 -23.46 -27.85 4.37
C ILE A 397 -22.29 -28.79 4.07
N LEU A 398 -21.10 -28.50 4.60
CA LEU A 398 -19.93 -29.37 4.43
C LEU A 398 -20.16 -30.75 5.06
N MET A 399 -20.82 -30.80 6.21
CA MET A 399 -21.17 -32.04 6.90
C MET A 399 -22.25 -32.84 6.15
N GLU A 400 -23.28 -32.18 5.61
CA GLU A 400 -24.30 -32.81 4.77
C GLU A 400 -23.71 -33.28 3.43
N LEU A 401 -22.78 -32.53 2.83
CA LEU A 401 -22.06 -32.94 1.62
C LEU A 401 -21.12 -34.12 1.87
N ALA A 402 -20.48 -34.17 3.05
CA ALA A 402 -19.69 -35.32 3.47
C ALA A 402 -20.56 -36.59 3.63
N LYS A 403 -21.75 -36.47 4.24
CA LYS A 403 -22.72 -37.58 4.34
C LYS A 403 -23.22 -38.04 2.97
N LEU A 404 -23.52 -37.12 2.06
CA LEU A 404 -23.96 -37.44 0.70
C LEU A 404 -22.85 -38.15 -0.10
N LYS A 405 -21.59 -37.78 0.13
CA LYS A 405 -20.41 -38.46 -0.43
C LYS A 405 -20.24 -39.87 0.17
N GLU A 406 -20.51 -40.04 1.47
CA GLU A 406 -20.51 -41.34 2.15
C GLU A 406 -21.64 -42.25 1.65
N GLU A 407 -22.84 -41.70 1.42
CA GLU A 407 -23.97 -42.40 0.81
C GLU A 407 -23.70 -42.81 -0.66
N GLN A 408 -22.99 -41.97 -1.43
CA GLN A 408 -22.51 -42.36 -2.77
C GLN A 408 -21.47 -43.48 -2.75
N LEU A 409 -20.61 -43.53 -1.72
CA LEU A 409 -19.64 -44.61 -1.56
C LEU A 409 -20.34 -45.91 -1.13
N ASN A 410 -21.29 -45.84 -0.19
CA ASN A 410 -22.01 -47.01 0.35
C ASN A 410 -23.07 -47.57 -0.62
N GLY A 411 -23.57 -46.78 -1.57
CA GLY A 411 -24.48 -47.25 -2.62
C GLY A 411 -23.82 -48.10 -3.73
N SER A 412 -22.49 -48.24 -3.73
CA SER A 412 -21.74 -48.95 -4.77
C SER A 412 -21.42 -50.43 -4.43
N SER A 413 -21.86 -50.93 -3.28
CA SER A 413 -21.55 -52.31 -2.83
C SER A 413 -22.75 -53.24 -2.66
N ALA A 414 -23.90 -53.00 -3.30
CA ALA A 414 -25.05 -53.91 -3.22
C ALA A 414 -25.41 -54.52 -4.59
N VAL A 415 -25.39 -55.86 -4.61
CA VAL A 415 -26.05 -56.80 -5.53
C VAL A 415 -25.19 -57.44 -6.65
N LYS A 416 -24.78 -58.68 -6.37
CA LYS A 416 -25.07 -59.83 -7.26
C LYS A 416 -25.31 -61.09 -6.42
N GLU A 417 -26.57 -61.48 -6.26
CA GLU A 417 -26.99 -62.89 -6.29
C GLU A 417 -28.52 -63.01 -6.51
N HIS A 418 -28.94 -64.21 -6.93
CA HIS A 418 -30.01 -64.55 -7.86
C HIS A 418 -31.50 -64.41 -7.44
N ARG A 419 -32.32 -64.25 -8.51
CA ARG A 419 -33.64 -64.86 -8.84
C ARG A 419 -34.97 -64.18 -8.43
N ASP A 420 -35.77 -64.00 -9.50
CA ASP A 420 -37.19 -64.32 -9.69
C ASP A 420 -38.33 -63.38 -9.20
N THR A 421 -39.06 -62.91 -10.22
CA THR A 421 -40.52 -62.67 -10.33
C THR A 421 -41.14 -61.40 -9.74
N SER A 422 -41.73 -60.65 -10.67
CA SER A 422 -43.05 -59.99 -10.62
C SER A 422 -43.04 -58.47 -10.79
N ASP A 423 -43.74 -58.11 -11.85
CA ASP A 423 -44.10 -56.80 -12.36
C ASP A 423 -44.87 -55.95 -11.33
N SER A 424 -44.50 -54.67 -11.18
CA SER A 424 -45.45 -53.53 -11.25
C SER A 424 -44.74 -52.18 -11.06
N SER A 425 -44.59 -51.48 -12.19
CA SER A 425 -44.74 -50.03 -12.39
C SER A 425 -44.58 -49.08 -11.18
N LYS A 426 -43.49 -48.31 -11.17
CA LYS A 426 -43.56 -46.83 -11.14
C LYS A 426 -42.23 -46.19 -11.54
N VAL A 427 -42.27 -45.49 -12.66
CA VAL A 427 -41.25 -44.55 -13.13
C VAL A 427 -41.10 -43.44 -12.09
N THR A 428 -39.88 -43.23 -11.59
CA THR A 428 -39.46 -41.98 -10.94
C THR A 428 -38.14 -41.55 -11.58
N PRO A 429 -38.03 -40.29 -12.05
CA PRO A 429 -37.03 -39.88 -13.03
C PRO A 429 -35.67 -39.56 -12.38
N GLY A 430 -34.58 -39.86 -13.09
CA GLY A 430 -33.19 -39.55 -12.71
C GLY A 430 -32.82 -38.05 -12.75
N HIS A 431 -33.71 -37.16 -12.30
CA HIS A 431 -33.50 -35.71 -12.30
C HIS A 431 -33.32 -35.09 -10.89
N ASP A 432 -33.43 -35.88 -9.81
CA ASP A 432 -33.48 -35.34 -8.45
C ASP A 432 -32.13 -35.01 -7.79
N GLN A 433 -31.03 -35.66 -8.16
CA GLN A 433 -29.72 -35.37 -7.50
C GLN A 433 -29.15 -34.01 -7.92
N GLN A 434 -29.33 -33.61 -9.19
CA GLN A 434 -28.95 -32.27 -9.66
C GLN A 434 -29.96 -31.20 -9.21
N GLY A 435 -31.24 -31.59 -9.05
CA GLY A 435 -32.29 -30.79 -8.44
C GLY A 435 -32.02 -30.46 -6.97
N MET A 436 -31.53 -31.43 -6.20
CA MET A 436 -31.21 -31.25 -4.78
C MET A 436 -30.02 -30.30 -4.55
N LEU A 437 -28.97 -30.40 -5.37
CA LEU A 437 -27.88 -29.41 -5.37
C LEU A 437 -28.35 -28.01 -5.79
N LYS A 438 -29.25 -27.92 -6.79
CA LYS A 438 -29.86 -26.65 -7.23
C LYS A 438 -30.81 -26.05 -6.19
N THR A 439 -31.53 -26.86 -5.41
CA THR A 439 -32.41 -26.36 -4.34
C THR A 439 -31.61 -25.97 -3.11
N MET A 440 -30.49 -26.64 -2.82
CA MET A 440 -29.52 -26.22 -1.79
C MET A 440 -28.87 -24.87 -2.13
N LEU A 441 -28.45 -24.66 -3.38
CA LEU A 441 -27.92 -23.39 -3.88
C LEU A 441 -28.99 -22.27 -4.00
N LYS A 442 -30.29 -22.61 -4.01
CA LYS A 442 -31.39 -21.64 -4.04
C LYS A 442 -31.93 -21.29 -2.64
N LYS A 443 -31.73 -22.16 -1.64
CA LYS A 443 -32.07 -21.90 -0.23
C LYS A 443 -31.06 -20.96 0.46
N THR A 444 -29.89 -20.73 -0.13
CA THR A 444 -28.96 -19.70 0.33
C THR A 444 -29.52 -18.32 0.01
N SER A 445 -29.87 -17.58 1.06
CA SER A 445 -30.51 -16.26 1.04
C SER A 445 -29.58 -15.13 0.56
N LEU A 446 -28.93 -15.30 -0.60
CA LEU A 446 -28.07 -14.25 -1.19
C LEU A 446 -28.90 -13.10 -1.78
N ARG A 447 -30.20 -13.34 -2.06
CA ARG A 447 -31.11 -12.30 -2.58
C ARG A 447 -31.57 -11.28 -1.55
N HIS A 448 -31.46 -11.57 -0.25
CA HIS A 448 -31.77 -10.62 0.81
C HIS A 448 -30.67 -9.53 0.94
N TRP A 449 -29.41 -9.87 0.64
CA TRP A 449 -28.26 -8.99 0.86
C TRP A 449 -28.02 -7.98 -0.27
N MET A 450 -28.44 -8.26 -1.51
CA MET A 450 -28.28 -7.33 -2.64
C MET A 450 -29.44 -6.33 -2.83
N ARG A 451 -30.52 -6.40 -2.03
CA ARG A 451 -31.73 -5.57 -2.19
C ARG A 451 -32.06 -4.79 -0.91
N LYS A 452 -31.10 -4.04 -0.37
CA LYS A 452 -31.36 -3.11 0.75
C LYS A 452 -30.55 -1.81 0.63
N GLU A 453 -30.37 -1.31 -0.58
CA GLU A 453 -29.83 0.03 -0.85
C GLU A 453 -30.72 0.71 -1.92
N SER A 454 -31.94 1.05 -1.53
CA SER A 454 -32.79 2.06 -2.21
C SER A 454 -34.16 2.09 -1.53
N ASN A 455 -34.34 3.04 -0.60
CA ASN A 455 -35.49 3.96 -0.51
C ASN A 455 -35.67 4.48 0.93
N ASN A 456 -35.57 5.81 1.03
CA ASN A 456 -36.16 6.76 1.99
C ASN A 456 -35.77 6.59 3.47
N ILE A 457 -35.22 7.62 4.13
CA ILE A 457 -35.85 8.85 4.67
C ILE A 457 -34.70 9.87 4.86
N GLY A 458 -34.77 11.18 4.67
CA GLY A 458 -35.82 12.15 4.40
C GLY A 458 -35.17 13.55 4.43
N HIS A 459 -35.73 14.47 3.65
CA HIS A 459 -35.29 15.84 3.38
C HIS A 459 -34.99 16.73 4.60
N GLY A 460 -34.05 17.67 4.41
CA GLY A 460 -33.95 18.92 5.17
C GLY A 460 -32.88 19.83 4.57
N SER A 461 -33.19 20.55 3.48
CA SER A 461 -32.31 21.59 2.94
C SER A 461 -32.41 22.87 3.75
N SER A 462 -31.29 23.57 3.95
CA SER A 462 -31.29 25.03 3.82
C SER A 462 -29.95 25.46 3.24
N ASP A 463 -30.07 26.13 2.10
CA ASP A 463 -29.03 26.71 1.26
C ASP A 463 -28.40 27.94 1.94
N GLY A 464 -27.11 28.21 1.66
CA GLY A 464 -26.39 29.30 2.32
C GLY A 464 -24.87 29.35 2.16
N ASN A 465 -24.38 29.30 0.91
CA ASN A 465 -23.17 29.97 0.43
C ASN A 465 -21.78 29.64 1.06
N ASP A 466 -21.12 28.60 0.56
CA ASP A 466 -19.66 28.41 0.63
C ASP A 466 -19.12 27.80 -0.69
N HIS A 467 -19.04 28.62 -1.73
CA HIS A 467 -18.87 28.17 -3.12
C HIS A 467 -17.42 28.02 -3.64
N THR A 468 -16.37 28.14 -2.80
CA THR A 468 -14.98 28.10 -3.30
C THR A 468 -14.23 26.81 -2.93
N VAL A 469 -14.31 26.33 -1.69
CA VAL A 469 -13.52 25.16 -1.24
C VAL A 469 -14.17 23.82 -1.64
N CYS A 470 -15.49 23.77 -1.77
CA CYS A 470 -16.21 22.54 -2.12
C CYS A 470 -16.05 22.15 -3.61
N LYS A 471 -15.70 23.11 -4.48
CA LYS A 471 -15.51 22.84 -5.92
C LYS A 471 -14.26 22.03 -6.22
N GLU A 472 -13.14 22.27 -5.53
CA GLU A 472 -11.90 21.53 -5.77
C GLU A 472 -12.05 20.06 -5.33
N HIS A 473 -12.62 19.82 -4.14
CA HIS A 473 -12.88 18.46 -3.66
C HIS A 473 -13.92 17.69 -4.50
N LEU A 474 -14.98 18.37 -4.99
CA LEU A 474 -15.96 17.75 -5.89
C LEU A 474 -15.40 17.51 -7.29
N VAL A 475 -14.52 18.39 -7.80
CA VAL A 475 -13.81 18.20 -9.07
C VAL A 475 -12.81 17.05 -8.95
N ASP A 476 -12.13 16.89 -7.82
CA ASP A 476 -11.22 15.77 -7.59
C ASP A 476 -11.96 14.44 -7.37
N ILE A 477 -13.12 14.45 -6.71
CA ILE A 477 -13.99 13.27 -6.62
C ILE A 477 -14.58 12.94 -8.01
N ALA A 478 -14.96 13.94 -8.81
CA ALA A 478 -15.43 13.73 -10.17
C ALA A 478 -14.29 13.21 -11.08
N ARG A 479 -13.08 13.74 -10.95
CA ARG A 479 -11.87 13.29 -11.63
C ARG A 479 -11.54 11.84 -11.26
N LEU A 480 -11.54 11.51 -9.97
CA LEU A 480 -11.34 10.14 -9.50
C LEU A 480 -12.44 9.19 -9.95
N ARG A 481 -13.70 9.65 -10.04
CA ARG A 481 -14.81 8.85 -10.60
C ARG A 481 -14.64 8.63 -12.10
N ILE A 482 -14.17 9.63 -12.84
CA ILE A 482 -13.86 9.50 -14.26
C ILE A 482 -12.68 8.55 -14.44
N GLU A 483 -11.58 8.71 -13.70
CA GLU A 483 -10.43 7.80 -13.75
C GLU A 483 -10.81 6.36 -13.38
N ASN A 484 -11.64 6.17 -12.35
CA ASN A 484 -12.12 4.85 -11.95
C ASN A 484 -13.06 4.25 -13.03
N ALA A 485 -13.92 5.06 -13.65
CA ALA A 485 -14.75 4.63 -14.77
C ALA A 485 -13.89 4.26 -16.01
N THR A 486 -12.86 5.05 -16.34
CA THR A 486 -11.91 4.75 -17.42
C THR A 486 -11.09 3.50 -17.12
N LEU A 487 -10.69 3.27 -15.87
CA LEU A 487 -10.01 2.03 -15.45
C LEU A 487 -10.94 0.82 -15.53
N LEU A 488 -12.21 0.95 -15.13
CA LEU A 488 -13.21 -0.12 -15.28
C LEU A 488 -13.49 -0.44 -16.75
N GLU A 489 -13.55 0.58 -17.61
CA GLU A 489 -13.66 0.40 -19.06
C GLU A 489 -12.40 -0.25 -19.65
N GLY A 490 -11.21 0.14 -19.16
CA GLY A 490 -9.92 -0.49 -19.46
C GLY A 490 -9.87 -1.96 -19.06
N VAL A 491 -10.34 -2.31 -17.86
CA VAL A 491 -10.44 -3.71 -17.42
C VAL A 491 -11.43 -4.48 -18.30
N GLY A 492 -12.57 -3.89 -18.65
CA GLY A 492 -13.57 -4.51 -19.53
C GLY A 492 -13.09 -4.67 -20.99
N THR A 493 -12.19 -3.82 -21.48
CA THR A 493 -11.54 -4.00 -22.79
C THR A 493 -10.47 -5.11 -22.73
N VAL A 494 -9.69 -5.18 -21.66
CA VAL A 494 -8.72 -6.28 -21.43
C VAL A 494 -9.40 -7.64 -21.28
N GLU A 495 -10.55 -7.71 -20.60
CA GLU A 495 -11.32 -8.95 -20.46
C GLU A 495 -11.86 -9.44 -21.81
N ARG A 496 -12.37 -8.52 -22.65
CA ARG A 496 -12.78 -8.81 -24.03
C ARG A 496 -11.60 -9.22 -24.92
N LEU A 497 -10.45 -8.56 -24.79
CA LEU A 497 -9.22 -8.90 -25.51
C LEU A 497 -8.74 -10.31 -25.14
N THR A 498 -8.65 -10.60 -23.83
CA THR A 498 -8.19 -11.89 -23.31
C THR A 498 -9.12 -13.01 -23.73
N SER A 499 -10.44 -12.76 -23.74
CA SER A 499 -11.44 -13.71 -24.24
C SER A 499 -11.29 -13.98 -25.74
N SER A 500 -10.99 -12.94 -26.53
CA SER A 500 -10.78 -13.05 -27.98
C SER A 500 -9.48 -13.81 -28.30
N VAL A 501 -8.38 -13.50 -27.62
CA VAL A 501 -7.10 -14.24 -27.71
C VAL A 501 -7.30 -15.69 -27.30
N HIS A 502 -8.01 -15.96 -26.21
CA HIS A 502 -8.27 -17.33 -25.75
C HIS A 502 -9.10 -18.12 -26.77
N ARG A 503 -10.13 -17.51 -27.37
CA ARG A 503 -10.90 -18.13 -28.44
C ARG A 503 -10.03 -18.46 -29.66
N LEU A 504 -9.20 -17.52 -30.12
CA LEU A 504 -8.30 -17.76 -31.26
C LEU A 504 -7.27 -18.86 -30.94
N HIS A 505 -6.76 -18.90 -29.71
CA HIS A 505 -5.87 -19.96 -29.25
C HIS A 505 -6.55 -21.35 -29.28
N ILE A 506 -7.82 -21.45 -28.87
CA ILE A 506 -8.58 -22.71 -28.99
C ILE A 506 -8.74 -23.13 -30.45
N VAL A 507 -9.02 -22.19 -31.36
CA VAL A 507 -9.12 -22.47 -32.81
C VAL A 507 -7.77 -22.95 -33.35
N LEU A 508 -6.66 -22.34 -32.92
CA LEU A 508 -5.30 -22.75 -33.27
C LEU A 508 -4.97 -24.16 -32.78
N LEU A 509 -5.30 -24.49 -31.53
CA LEU A 509 -5.10 -25.82 -30.95
C LEU A 509 -5.90 -26.88 -31.70
N LYS A 510 -7.15 -26.57 -32.08
CA LYS A 510 -7.98 -27.47 -32.88
C LYS A 510 -7.39 -27.68 -34.27
N ALA A 511 -6.92 -26.62 -34.93
CA ALA A 511 -6.24 -26.74 -36.22
C ALA A 511 -4.96 -27.58 -36.12
N TYR A 512 -4.20 -27.46 -35.02
CA TYR A 512 -3.03 -28.29 -34.74
C TYR A 512 -3.37 -29.78 -34.56
N ASP A 513 -4.43 -30.09 -33.80
CA ASP A 513 -4.89 -31.47 -33.61
C ASP A 513 -5.45 -32.08 -34.92
N ASP A 514 -6.10 -31.27 -35.75
CA ASP A 514 -6.58 -31.69 -37.07
C ASP A 514 -5.41 -31.96 -38.05
N VAL A 515 -4.32 -31.18 -37.99
CA VAL A 515 -3.05 -31.44 -38.73
C VAL A 515 -2.42 -32.76 -38.31
N LYS A 516 -2.50 -33.08 -37.01
CA LYS A 516 -1.90 -34.28 -36.43
C LYS A 516 -2.72 -35.54 -36.72
N SER A 517 -4.04 -35.41 -36.85
CA SER A 517 -4.99 -36.52 -37.04
C SER A 517 -5.34 -36.80 -38.51
N ALA A 518 -4.72 -36.10 -39.47
CA ALA A 518 -4.99 -36.21 -40.92
C ALA A 518 -6.46 -35.91 -41.29
N GLY A 519 -7.06 -34.91 -40.62
CA GLY A 519 -8.38 -34.40 -40.95
C GLY A 519 -8.46 -33.66 -42.28
N SER A 520 -9.63 -33.10 -42.61
CA SER A 520 -9.86 -32.33 -43.85
C SER A 520 -8.90 -31.13 -43.96
N LEU A 521 -7.94 -31.23 -44.88
CA LEU A 521 -6.81 -30.30 -45.04
C LEU A 521 -7.25 -28.90 -45.54
N GLU A 522 -8.31 -28.85 -46.35
CA GLU A 522 -8.79 -27.58 -46.95
C GLU A 522 -9.54 -26.73 -45.91
N SER A 523 -10.41 -27.35 -45.12
CA SER A 523 -11.17 -26.66 -44.07
C SER A 523 -10.28 -26.15 -42.92
N THR A 524 -9.18 -26.85 -42.64
CA THR A 524 -8.21 -26.43 -41.61
C THR A 524 -7.34 -25.28 -42.09
N PHE A 525 -6.95 -25.27 -43.36
CA PHE A 525 -6.23 -24.14 -43.98
C PHE A 525 -7.07 -22.87 -44.07
N GLU A 526 -8.37 -22.99 -44.39
CA GLU A 526 -9.32 -21.87 -44.40
C GLU A 526 -9.58 -21.32 -42.98
N ALA A 527 -9.71 -22.20 -41.98
CA ALA A 527 -9.82 -21.80 -40.57
C ALA A 527 -8.58 -21.07 -40.06
N LEU A 528 -7.39 -21.51 -40.47
CA LEU A 528 -6.11 -20.88 -40.11
C LEU A 528 -5.93 -19.52 -40.79
N SER A 529 -6.35 -19.40 -42.06
CA SER A 529 -6.33 -18.12 -42.78
C SER A 529 -7.33 -17.13 -42.18
N SER A 530 -8.52 -17.59 -41.80
CA SER A 530 -9.51 -16.80 -41.07
C SER A 530 -8.98 -16.32 -39.71
N LEU A 531 -8.30 -17.21 -38.97
CA LEU A 531 -7.63 -16.87 -37.70
C LEU A 531 -6.58 -15.78 -37.88
N ILE A 532 -5.71 -15.88 -38.90
CA ILE A 532 -4.68 -14.87 -39.19
C ILE A 532 -5.33 -13.52 -39.54
N THR A 533 -6.40 -13.51 -40.34
CA THR A 533 -7.11 -12.25 -40.65
C THR A 533 -7.77 -11.63 -39.42
N GLU A 534 -8.37 -12.45 -38.55
CA GLU A 534 -9.00 -12.00 -37.30
C GLU A 534 -7.96 -11.48 -36.30
N ALA A 535 -6.82 -12.15 -36.17
CA ALA A 535 -5.70 -11.72 -35.34
C ALA A 535 -5.07 -10.41 -35.84
N ASN A 536 -4.95 -10.22 -37.16
CA ASN A 536 -4.47 -8.96 -37.74
C ASN A 536 -5.46 -7.79 -37.53
N LEU A 537 -6.76 -8.05 -37.54
CA LEU A 537 -7.78 -7.06 -37.18
C LEU A 537 -7.65 -6.66 -35.70
N MET A 538 -7.41 -7.62 -34.79
CA MET A 538 -7.14 -7.31 -33.38
C MET A 538 -5.83 -6.54 -33.19
N LYS A 539 -4.77 -6.90 -33.93
CA LYS A 539 -3.48 -6.17 -33.96
C LYS A 539 -3.68 -4.71 -34.36
N THR A 540 -4.49 -4.49 -35.39
CA THR A 540 -4.85 -3.15 -35.86
C THR A 540 -5.67 -2.39 -34.81
N ALA A 541 -6.66 -3.03 -34.20
CA ALA A 541 -7.47 -2.42 -33.13
C ALA A 541 -6.61 -2.01 -31.92
N LEU A 542 -5.66 -2.86 -31.50
CA LEU A 542 -4.72 -2.54 -30.41
C LEU A 542 -3.79 -1.37 -30.73
N SER A 543 -3.40 -1.22 -32.00
CA SER A 543 -2.61 -0.07 -32.45
C SER A 543 -3.39 1.26 -32.52
N VAL A 544 -4.73 1.20 -32.57
CA VAL A 544 -5.62 2.38 -32.71
C VAL A 544 -6.18 2.88 -31.37
N VAL A 545 -6.11 2.10 -30.29
CA VAL A 545 -6.73 2.40 -28.97
C VAL A 545 -5.85 3.30 -28.06
N LEU A 546 -4.87 4.04 -28.59
CA LEU A 546 -4.06 4.97 -27.79
C LEU A 546 -4.85 6.24 -27.41
N PRO A 547 -4.91 6.63 -26.11
CA PRO A 547 -5.26 7.99 -25.74
C PRO A 547 -4.08 8.92 -26.06
N VAL A 548 -4.32 9.80 -27.03
CA VAL A 548 -3.59 11.06 -27.22
C VAL A 548 -3.87 11.95 -26.01
N SER A 549 -2.86 12.18 -25.16
CA SER A 549 -2.67 13.31 -24.23
C SER A 549 -1.32 13.03 -23.54
N TRP A 550 -0.23 13.77 -23.76
CA TRP A 550 -0.06 15.20 -23.59
C TRP A 550 0.70 15.80 -24.78
N SER A 551 0.03 16.66 -25.54
CA SER A 551 0.66 17.58 -26.48
C SER A 551 1.08 18.85 -25.75
N GLY A 552 2.37 19.16 -25.79
CA GLY A 552 2.90 20.51 -25.68
C GLY A 552 3.94 20.68 -26.78
N ASP A 553 3.63 21.56 -27.73
CA ASP A 553 4.46 22.20 -28.79
C ASP A 553 5.99 22.08 -28.67
N SER A 554 6.81 22.07 -29.73
CA SER A 554 6.63 22.21 -31.18
C SER A 554 8.00 21.89 -31.84
N SER A 555 7.97 21.33 -33.06
CA SER A 555 8.94 21.49 -34.16
C SER A 555 10.46 21.65 -33.84
N ASP A 556 11.28 20.67 -34.25
CA ASP A 556 12.08 20.87 -35.48
C ASP A 556 12.79 19.60 -35.99
N ALA A 557 12.64 19.46 -37.30
CA ALA A 557 13.29 18.68 -38.34
C ALA A 557 14.46 17.70 -38.04
N ILE A 558 14.27 16.52 -38.63
CA ILE A 558 15.21 15.48 -39.08
C ILE A 558 16.56 16.01 -39.58
N THR A 559 17.67 15.39 -39.16
CA THR A 559 18.76 14.99 -40.10
C THR A 559 19.57 13.82 -39.56
N TYR A 560 19.84 12.88 -40.46
CA TYR A 560 20.61 11.65 -40.29
C TYR A 560 22.12 11.95 -40.44
N GLU A 561 22.95 11.14 -39.77
CA GLU A 561 24.36 10.81 -40.10
C GLU A 561 25.53 11.47 -39.33
N ALA A 562 26.38 10.60 -38.76
CA ALA A 562 27.82 10.72 -38.36
C ALA A 562 28.07 10.24 -36.91
N LEU A 563 28.26 8.92 -36.68
CA LEU A 563 29.56 8.23 -36.48
C LEU A 563 30.60 8.93 -35.57
N CYS A 564 30.93 8.22 -34.46
CA CYS A 564 32.17 8.22 -33.66
C CYS A 564 32.49 9.42 -32.74
N ASP A 565 32.23 9.31 -31.43
CA ASP A 565 33.20 8.86 -30.39
C ASP A 565 32.53 8.72 -28.99
N PRO A 566 33.05 7.91 -28.05
CA PRO A 566 32.36 7.54 -26.82
C PRO A 566 32.83 8.34 -25.59
N SER A 567 31.97 9.18 -25.02
CA SER A 567 31.92 9.42 -23.56
C SER A 567 30.66 10.20 -23.22
N ASP A 568 30.16 9.93 -22.01
CA ASP A 568 29.11 10.64 -21.29
C ASP A 568 27.67 10.26 -21.67
N SER A 569 27.15 9.30 -20.91
CA SER A 569 25.74 8.92 -20.88
C SER A 569 24.85 10.03 -20.32
N PRO A 570 23.83 10.51 -21.05
CA PRO A 570 22.65 11.11 -20.46
C PRO A 570 21.51 10.08 -20.45
N LYS A 571 20.95 9.89 -19.26
CA LYS A 571 19.78 9.07 -18.92
C LYS A 571 18.75 9.00 -20.06
N SER A 572 18.56 7.80 -20.62
CA SER A 572 17.41 7.46 -21.46
C SER A 572 16.12 7.67 -20.65
N LYS A 573 15.34 8.70 -21.01
CA LYS A 573 13.92 8.77 -20.65
C LYS A 573 13.23 7.64 -21.42
N SER A 574 12.83 6.58 -20.71
CA SER A 574 12.00 5.55 -21.31
C SER A 574 10.65 6.17 -21.64
N ASP A 575 10.30 6.18 -22.92
CA ASP A 575 8.91 6.25 -23.35
C ASP A 575 8.12 5.23 -22.54
N LYS A 576 7.23 5.71 -21.68
CA LYS A 576 6.30 4.85 -20.96
C LYS A 576 5.24 4.41 -21.96
N VAL A 577 5.57 3.36 -22.71
CA VAL A 577 4.60 2.55 -23.43
C VAL A 577 3.65 1.94 -22.39
N ASP A 578 2.34 2.07 -22.61
CA ASP A 578 1.34 1.48 -21.74
C ASP A 578 1.55 -0.05 -21.69
N ALA A 579 1.95 -0.55 -20.52
CA ALA A 579 2.35 -1.95 -20.34
C ALA A 579 1.23 -2.93 -20.72
N LEU A 580 -0.03 -2.50 -20.63
CA LEU A 580 -1.20 -3.30 -21.02
C LEU A 580 -1.32 -3.46 -22.54
N SER A 581 -0.99 -2.42 -23.30
CA SER A 581 -0.99 -2.47 -24.77
C SER A 581 0.19 -3.29 -25.31
N SER A 582 1.36 -3.20 -24.67
CA SER A 582 2.54 -4.03 -25.01
C SER A 582 2.25 -5.52 -24.86
N VAL A 583 1.66 -5.93 -23.72
CA VAL A 583 1.32 -7.33 -23.47
C VAL A 583 0.23 -7.83 -24.42
N GLY A 584 -0.78 -7.01 -24.70
CA GLY A 584 -1.82 -7.33 -25.68
C GLY A 584 -1.27 -7.53 -27.09
N MET A 585 -0.33 -6.68 -27.51
CA MET A 585 0.33 -6.76 -28.83
C MET A 585 1.18 -8.02 -28.94
N GLU A 586 2.01 -8.32 -27.94
CA GLU A 586 2.85 -9.52 -27.89
C GLU A 586 2.03 -10.81 -27.98
N MET A 587 0.90 -10.87 -27.27
CA MET A 587 0.01 -12.04 -27.29
C MET A 587 -0.61 -12.29 -28.67
N VAL A 588 -0.95 -11.22 -29.39
CA VAL A 588 -1.52 -11.32 -30.75
C VAL A 588 -0.45 -11.65 -31.78
N GLU A 589 0.75 -11.09 -31.67
CA GLU A 589 1.88 -11.40 -32.56
C GLU A 589 2.33 -12.86 -32.43
N LEU A 590 2.36 -13.40 -31.21
CA LEU A 590 2.67 -14.80 -30.99
C LEU A 590 1.62 -15.74 -31.61
N LEU A 591 0.33 -15.37 -31.54
CA LEU A 591 -0.75 -16.12 -32.19
C LEU A 591 -0.63 -16.10 -33.72
N ILE A 592 -0.34 -14.94 -34.32
CA ILE A 592 -0.12 -14.81 -35.77
C ILE A 592 1.06 -15.68 -36.19
N PHE A 593 2.19 -15.56 -35.49
CA PHE A 593 3.40 -16.34 -35.78
C PHE A 593 3.15 -17.85 -35.68
N ALA A 594 2.49 -18.32 -34.61
CA ALA A 594 2.17 -19.74 -34.45
C ALA A 594 1.22 -20.25 -35.55
N ALA A 595 0.26 -19.42 -35.98
CA ALA A 595 -0.62 -19.76 -37.08
C ALA A 595 0.11 -19.81 -38.43
N GLU A 596 1.03 -18.90 -38.69
CA GLU A 596 1.87 -18.89 -39.90
C GLU A 596 2.79 -20.11 -39.97
N VAL A 597 3.46 -20.46 -38.86
CA VAL A 597 4.29 -21.67 -38.78
C VAL A 597 3.47 -22.94 -39.05
N LEU A 598 2.25 -23.02 -38.50
CA LEU A 598 1.35 -24.13 -38.80
C LEU A 598 0.92 -24.13 -40.27
N LYS A 599 0.69 -22.96 -40.87
CA LYS A 599 0.34 -22.80 -42.29
C LYS A 599 1.47 -23.24 -43.22
N GLU A 600 2.72 -22.91 -42.89
CA GLU A 600 3.91 -23.37 -43.62
C GLU A 600 4.09 -24.89 -43.52
N SER A 601 3.77 -25.48 -42.35
CA SER A 601 3.80 -26.94 -42.18
C SER A 601 2.80 -27.69 -43.07
N PHE A 602 1.70 -27.03 -43.49
CA PHE A 602 0.77 -27.57 -44.48
C PHE A 602 1.34 -27.53 -45.90
N LEU A 603 2.07 -26.45 -46.27
CA LEU A 603 2.69 -26.30 -47.60
C LEU A 603 3.84 -27.29 -47.82
N MET A 604 4.54 -27.68 -46.77
CA MET A 604 5.62 -28.69 -46.81
C MET A 604 5.11 -30.14 -46.87
N LYS A 605 3.81 -30.39 -46.58
CA LYS A 605 3.19 -31.73 -46.61
C LYS A 605 2.37 -32.00 -47.90
N LYS A 606 2.26 -31.02 -48.79
CA LYS A 606 1.67 -31.14 -50.12
C LYS A 606 2.80 -31.39 -51.12
#